data_AF-A0A8S1E1A5-F1
#
_entry.id   AF-A0A8S1E1A5-F1
#
_cell.length_a   1.000
_cell.length_b   1.000
_cell.length_c   1.000
_cell.angle_alpha   90.00
_cell.angle_beta   90.00
_cell.angle_gamma   90.00
#
_symmetry.space_group_name_H-M   'P 1'
#
loop_
_entity.id
_entity.type
_entity.pdbx_description
1 polymer ?
#
loop_
_entity_poly.entity_id
_entity_poly.type
_entity_poly.pdbx_seq_one_letter_code
_entity_poly.pdbx_strand_id
1 'polypeptide(L)'
;MKIAIVLLSAFALAQSAAIDDVSPFLDGGPVAIAGQFPWHVQIVPVNVNANFSGILIAPNWVLTCAACINKSPIGHDLIFGALDLDNNAEPNRITRSIGPDDVITFPDYDPSQFNVNNIALIKLPDPIVSSVYVGYIGALGDASSTYDGQIARISGFGFESTSVTSGQQLLRFTDLNISPDSDCRNLETGQMCATLVTPEIGPCRDEGSALYVPGTAGTGVAVGIFSYGYAEGGCPGSTTLFTRVSNYVEWIDSTINGLASPDDERISNLNLLYIVFFAAPYLIMSLLAIANFLLSPFSLINATIYGYILVNLLITIFRINFFLRKKTKLEHLMGIFAENFGPIDELDKESRHMRSASKMRILKLSATAVVYNIISVLITAIIPASNRISRALECQEAQCTREMSYEIWFPTDSHLKPTYYILILWQMLSALVFTAISCSCDAFCFSLVVAASERADFLAQTAPMALVPGTRGQITPIFKTWIKHHQCYLKAVAEINETLGSLIFLTHGFTGVSILAYCYFFMSYPDNPINSVTVMTMAGFLVQIFVYSSCGQRLIDKSENLASRVLNATQVARGGLQGSGGARASLLVVITRLSAGAPPEHVEPLGFFTSSMELFVRLITTSGLYIMILLQLQ
;
A
#
# COMPACT_ATOMS: atom_id res chain seq x y z
N MET A 1 43.73 -66.28 11.70
CA MET A 1 42.44 -65.66 12.05
C MET A 1 42.70 -64.66 13.19
N LYS A 2 43.60 -63.66 13.07
CA LYS A 2 43.71 -62.60 12.06
C LYS A 2 42.36 -61.92 11.83
N ILE A 3 41.87 -61.22 12.86
CA ILE A 3 40.97 -60.04 12.87
C ILE A 3 40.58 -59.68 14.33
N ALA A 4 40.71 -60.62 15.29
CA ALA A 4 40.34 -60.38 16.69
C ALA A 4 41.45 -59.77 17.61
N ILE A 5 42.62 -59.40 17.07
CA ILE A 5 43.77 -58.89 17.86
C ILE A 5 44.18 -57.45 17.44
N VAL A 6 43.53 -56.87 16.44
CA VAL A 6 43.83 -55.49 15.96
C VAL A 6 42.88 -54.45 16.57
N LEU A 7 41.80 -54.86 17.24
CA LEU A 7 40.75 -53.95 17.76
C LEU A 7 40.82 -53.67 19.27
N LEU A 8 41.84 -54.15 19.99
CA LEU A 8 41.96 -54.01 21.45
C LEU A 8 43.25 -53.35 21.95
N SER A 9 44.07 -52.77 21.06
CA SER A 9 45.34 -52.11 21.43
C SER A 9 45.52 -50.68 20.90
N ALA A 10 44.44 -50.02 20.47
CA ALA A 10 44.44 -48.58 20.17
C ALA A 10 43.63 -47.75 21.18
N PHE A 11 43.15 -48.39 22.26
CA PHE A 11 42.59 -47.70 23.42
C PHE A 11 43.75 -47.49 24.42
N ALA A 12 44.07 -46.23 24.70
CA ALA A 12 45.11 -45.75 25.62
C ALA A 12 46.54 -45.68 25.06
N LEU A 13 46.81 -44.66 24.24
CA LEU A 13 48.00 -43.79 24.34
C LEU A 13 47.84 -42.59 23.40
N ALA A 14 47.10 -41.58 23.87
CA ALA A 14 47.28 -40.18 23.50
C ALA A 14 46.46 -39.34 24.49
N GLN A 15 47.07 -39.08 25.65
CA GLN A 15 46.65 -37.95 26.47
C GLN A 15 47.26 -36.69 25.85
N SER A 16 46.52 -35.58 25.97
CA SER A 16 46.86 -34.19 25.65
C SER A 16 47.10 -33.83 24.18
N ALA A 17 46.02 -33.56 23.47
CA ALA A 17 45.69 -32.18 23.17
C ALA A 17 44.17 -32.02 23.37
N ALA A 18 43.77 -31.43 24.50
CA ALA A 18 42.54 -30.67 24.47
C ALA A 18 42.79 -29.60 23.41
N ILE A 19 42.19 -29.77 22.24
CA ILE A 19 41.88 -28.61 21.42
C ILE A 19 40.79 -27.95 22.26
N ASP A 20 41.15 -26.88 22.96
CA ASP A 20 40.15 -26.00 23.54
C ASP A 20 39.16 -25.72 22.41
N ASP A 21 37.92 -26.16 22.59
CA ASP A 21 36.82 -25.91 21.67
C ASP A 21 36.46 -24.43 21.82
N VAL A 22 37.34 -23.57 21.33
CA VAL A 22 37.14 -22.13 21.27
C VAL A 22 36.11 -21.94 20.17
N SER A 23 34.84 -21.87 20.56
CA SER A 23 33.80 -21.32 19.70
C SER A 23 34.28 -19.93 19.24
N PRO A 24 34.33 -19.64 17.93
CA PRO A 24 34.83 -18.37 17.46
C PRO A 24 33.78 -17.30 17.75
N PHE A 25 33.92 -16.67 18.91
CA PHE A 25 33.19 -15.46 19.30
C PHE A 25 33.84 -14.25 18.64
N LEU A 26 33.17 -13.10 18.67
CA LEU A 26 33.84 -11.84 18.34
C LEU A 26 34.88 -11.47 19.40
N ASP A 27 34.81 -12.08 20.58
CA ASP A 27 35.85 -11.97 21.60
C ASP A 27 37.17 -12.54 21.09
N GLY A 28 38.24 -11.75 21.18
CA GLY A 28 39.52 -11.99 20.50
C GLY A 28 39.71 -11.22 19.19
N GLY A 29 38.64 -10.71 18.58
CA GLY A 29 38.72 -9.79 17.43
C GLY A 29 39.18 -8.37 17.79
N PRO A 30 39.59 -7.55 16.80
CA PRO A 30 39.94 -6.16 17.04
C PRO A 30 38.82 -5.37 17.73
N VAL A 31 39.18 -4.56 18.73
CA VAL A 31 38.25 -3.65 19.41
C VAL A 31 37.90 -2.50 18.47
N ALA A 32 36.61 -2.18 18.38
CA ALA A 32 36.11 -1.08 17.57
C ALA A 32 36.51 0.28 18.18
N ILE A 33 36.72 1.28 17.31
CA ILE A 33 36.84 2.68 17.74
C ILE A 33 35.47 3.37 17.72
N ALA A 34 35.34 4.46 18.48
CA ALA A 34 34.06 5.18 18.62
C ALA A 34 33.56 5.67 17.25
N GLY A 35 32.31 5.33 16.91
CA GLY A 35 31.71 5.70 15.63
C GLY A 35 32.17 4.88 14.42
N GLN A 36 32.93 3.79 14.62
CA GLN A 36 33.34 2.91 13.52
C GLN A 36 32.16 2.14 12.90
N PHE A 37 31.17 1.77 13.72
CA PHE A 37 29.96 1.05 13.31
C PHE A 37 28.71 1.82 13.77
N PRO A 38 28.44 3.02 13.22
CA PRO A 38 27.42 3.92 13.75
C PRO A 38 26.00 3.36 13.59
N TRP A 39 25.80 2.36 12.72
CA TRP A 39 24.54 1.66 12.53
C TRP A 39 24.34 0.46 13.46
N HIS A 40 25.33 0.04 14.23
CA HIS A 40 25.18 -1.10 15.13
C HIS A 40 24.22 -0.78 16.27
N VAL A 41 23.31 -1.72 16.54
CA VAL A 41 22.30 -1.62 17.59
C VAL A 41 22.37 -2.87 18.46
N GLN A 42 22.57 -2.69 19.76
CA GLN A 42 22.44 -3.77 20.73
C GLN A 42 20.97 -3.86 21.16
N ILE A 43 20.41 -5.06 21.15
CA ILE A 43 19.02 -5.35 21.51
C ILE A 43 19.02 -6.21 22.78
N VAL A 44 18.45 -5.67 23.85
CA VAL A 44 18.37 -6.32 25.16
C VAL A 44 16.90 -6.60 25.47
N PRO A 45 16.43 -7.86 25.42
CA PRO A 45 15.05 -8.18 25.74
C PRO A 45 14.77 -7.99 27.23
N VAL A 46 13.65 -7.33 27.54
CA VAL A 46 13.29 -7.04 28.94
C VAL A 46 13.00 -8.34 29.68
N ASN A 47 13.63 -8.52 30.85
CA ASN A 47 13.52 -9.70 31.73
C ASN A 47 13.98 -11.04 31.12
N VAL A 48 14.81 -11.01 30.06
CA VAL A 48 15.43 -12.21 29.50
C VAL A 48 16.94 -12.03 29.52
N ASN A 49 17.66 -13.03 30.05
CA ASN A 49 19.13 -13.01 30.03
C ASN A 49 19.64 -13.46 28.65
N ALA A 50 19.43 -12.60 27.65
CA ALA A 50 19.87 -12.78 26.27
C ALA A 50 20.25 -11.43 25.69
N ASN A 51 21.15 -11.44 24.71
CA ASN A 51 21.61 -10.25 24.02
C ASN A 51 21.59 -10.55 22.52
N PHE A 52 21.03 -9.62 21.75
CA PHE A 52 20.94 -9.70 20.30
C PHE A 52 21.46 -8.42 19.67
N SER A 53 21.63 -8.44 18.37
CA SER A 53 22.11 -7.31 17.59
C SER A 53 21.09 -6.90 16.54
N GLY A 54 21.27 -5.70 16.00
CA GLY A 54 20.50 -5.17 14.87
C GLY A 54 21.29 -4.08 14.17
N ILE A 55 20.72 -3.58 13.08
CA ILE A 55 21.27 -2.42 12.38
C ILE A 55 20.22 -1.35 12.13
N LEU A 56 20.63 -0.10 12.32
CA LEU A 56 19.80 1.05 12.02
C LEU A 56 19.84 1.30 10.50
N ILE A 57 18.70 1.17 9.84
CA ILE A 57 18.56 1.28 8.38
C ILE A 57 17.88 2.58 7.93
N ALA A 58 17.12 3.22 8.82
CA ALA A 58 16.51 4.52 8.63
C ALA A 58 16.29 5.22 9.99
N PRO A 59 15.91 6.52 10.04
CA PRO A 59 15.78 7.29 11.29
C PRO A 59 15.05 6.61 12.43
N ASN A 60 14.03 5.83 12.10
CA ASN A 60 13.14 5.18 13.03
C ASN A 60 13.00 3.66 12.76
N TRP A 61 13.95 3.04 12.06
CA TRP A 61 13.85 1.63 11.68
C TRP A 61 15.15 0.88 11.92
N VAL A 62 15.03 -0.19 12.71
CA VAL A 62 16.09 -1.16 12.97
C VAL A 62 15.74 -2.48 12.29
N LEU A 63 16.69 -3.05 11.56
CA LEU A 63 16.61 -4.38 10.96
C LEU A 63 17.35 -5.38 11.85
N THR A 64 16.75 -6.54 12.10
CA THR A 64 17.32 -7.59 12.96
C THR A 64 16.78 -8.97 12.54
N CYS A 65 17.11 -10.01 13.31
CA CYS A 65 16.59 -11.36 13.12
C CYS A 65 15.23 -11.54 13.82
N ALA A 66 14.30 -12.29 13.22
CA ALA A 66 12.98 -12.57 13.81
C ALA A 66 13.06 -13.43 15.09
N ALA A 67 14.02 -14.36 15.15
CA ALA A 67 14.26 -15.21 16.31
C ALA A 67 14.70 -14.43 17.56
N CYS A 68 15.32 -13.25 17.37
CA CYS A 68 15.85 -12.37 18.41
C CYS A 68 14.71 -11.70 19.20
N ILE A 69 13.74 -11.15 18.46
CA ILE A 69 12.69 -10.27 18.98
C ILE A 69 11.49 -11.01 19.60
N ASN A 70 11.25 -12.28 19.21
CA ASN A 70 10.15 -13.10 19.71
C ASN A 70 10.41 -13.68 21.12
N LYS A 71 11.52 -13.31 21.77
CA LYS A 71 11.95 -13.85 23.07
C LYS A 71 11.35 -13.14 24.28
N SER A 72 10.91 -11.88 24.15
CA SER A 72 10.29 -11.13 25.25
C SER A 72 8.90 -10.62 24.88
N PRO A 73 7.85 -10.96 25.65
CA PRO A 73 6.51 -10.44 25.42
C PRO A 73 6.32 -9.01 25.97
N ILE A 74 7.32 -8.45 26.66
CA ILE A 74 7.24 -7.15 27.33
C ILE A 74 7.79 -6.04 26.42
N GLY A 75 8.83 -6.35 25.64
CA GLY A 75 9.55 -5.37 24.83
C GLY A 75 11.06 -5.55 24.91
N HIS A 76 11.78 -4.58 24.34
CA HIS A 76 13.23 -4.60 24.21
C HIS A 76 13.83 -3.22 24.47
N ASP A 77 15.03 -3.18 25.05
CA ASP A 77 15.86 -2.00 25.12
C ASP A 77 16.86 -2.01 23.97
N LEU A 78 16.84 -0.95 23.16
CA LEU A 78 17.74 -0.74 22.03
C LEU A 78 18.82 0.25 22.43
N ILE A 79 20.07 -0.17 22.36
CA ILE A 79 21.25 0.63 22.73
C ILE A 79 22.02 0.96 21.46
N PHE A 80 22.20 2.26 21.21
CA PHE A 80 22.91 2.80 20.05
C PHE A 80 24.20 3.49 20.48
N GLY A 81 25.21 3.42 19.63
CA GLY A 81 26.44 4.20 19.76
C GLY A 81 27.33 3.84 20.94
N ALA A 82 27.07 2.74 21.65
CA ALA A 82 27.93 2.27 22.75
C ALA A 82 29.18 1.53 22.23
N LEU A 83 30.32 1.73 22.89
CA LEU A 83 31.51 0.90 22.73
C LEU A 83 31.70 -0.10 23.87
N ASP A 84 31.20 0.23 25.06
CA ASP A 84 31.31 -0.59 26.27
C ASP A 84 29.91 -0.76 26.88
N LEU A 85 29.33 -1.97 26.78
CA LEU A 85 27.99 -2.23 27.30
C LEU A 85 27.92 -2.12 28.82
N ASP A 86 29.03 -2.37 29.53
CA ASP A 86 29.12 -2.28 30.98
C ASP A 86 29.17 -0.81 31.46
N ASN A 87 29.49 0.13 30.55
CA ASN A 87 29.51 1.56 30.85
C ASN A 87 28.19 2.26 30.48
N ASN A 88 27.23 2.25 31.42
CA ASN A 88 25.96 2.97 31.27
C ASN A 88 26.08 4.50 31.16
N ALA A 89 27.24 5.09 31.50
CA ALA A 89 27.48 6.53 31.49
C ALA A 89 28.27 7.01 30.25
N GLU A 90 28.44 6.15 29.25
CA GLU A 90 29.12 6.52 28.01
C GLU A 90 28.38 7.67 27.29
N PRO A 91 29.06 8.78 26.96
CA PRO A 91 28.40 10.01 26.51
C PRO A 91 27.69 9.89 25.15
N ASN A 92 28.11 8.92 24.32
CA ASN A 92 27.57 8.61 23.00
C ASN A 92 26.47 7.54 23.02
N ARG A 93 26.19 6.94 24.18
CA ARG A 93 25.18 5.90 24.34
C ARG A 93 23.77 6.49 24.33
N ILE A 94 22.91 5.95 23.47
CA ILE A 94 21.47 6.27 23.43
C ILE A 94 20.69 4.98 23.71
N THR A 95 19.77 5.00 24.67
CA THR A 95 18.86 3.88 24.93
C THR A 95 17.43 4.25 24.53
N ARG A 96 16.73 3.33 23.86
CA ARG A 96 15.31 3.43 23.51
C ARG A 96 14.59 2.14 23.87
N SER A 97 13.58 2.22 24.72
CA SER A 97 12.70 1.09 25.02
C SER A 97 11.57 1.04 24.01
N ILE A 98 11.26 -0.15 23.51
CA ILE A 98 10.17 -0.43 22.57
C ILE A 98 9.24 -1.50 23.12
N GLY A 99 7.96 -1.43 22.75
CA GLY A 99 6.95 -2.43 23.10
C GLY A 99 6.86 -3.57 22.08
N PRO A 100 6.02 -4.59 22.35
CA PRO A 100 5.80 -5.68 21.41
C PRO A 100 5.12 -5.23 20.11
N ASP A 101 4.29 -4.18 20.15
CA ASP A 101 3.57 -3.65 18.97
C ASP A 101 4.48 -2.87 18.00
N ASP A 102 5.70 -2.54 18.42
CA ASP A 102 6.71 -1.85 17.60
C ASP A 102 7.52 -2.81 16.71
N VAL A 103 7.25 -4.12 16.85
CA VAL A 103 8.02 -5.19 16.23
C VAL A 103 7.22 -5.81 15.08
N ILE A 104 7.84 -5.93 13.91
CA ILE A 104 7.23 -6.46 12.69
C ILE A 104 8.11 -7.59 12.16
N THR A 105 7.67 -8.83 12.38
CA THR A 105 8.30 -10.04 11.82
C THR A 105 7.93 -10.21 10.36
N PHE A 106 8.84 -10.77 9.56
CA PHE A 106 8.50 -11.20 8.21
C PHE A 106 7.34 -12.24 8.25
N PRO A 107 6.28 -12.10 7.42
CA PRO A 107 5.08 -12.94 7.52
C PRO A 107 5.34 -14.44 7.39
N ASP A 108 6.26 -14.84 6.50
CA ASP A 108 6.57 -16.26 6.27
C ASP A 108 7.69 -16.79 7.19
N TYR A 109 7.98 -16.09 8.29
CA TYR A 109 8.86 -16.60 9.33
C TYR A 109 8.13 -17.64 10.19
N ASP A 110 8.61 -18.88 10.17
CA ASP A 110 8.11 -19.94 11.03
C ASP A 110 9.05 -20.13 12.23
N PRO A 111 8.59 -19.89 13.47
CA PRO A 111 9.39 -20.15 14.67
C PRO A 111 9.85 -21.61 14.83
N SER A 112 9.22 -22.57 14.16
CA SER A 112 9.63 -23.97 14.13
C SER A 112 10.83 -24.24 13.21
N GLN A 113 11.06 -23.35 12.24
CA GLN A 113 12.16 -23.36 11.27
C GLN A 113 13.08 -22.15 11.51
N PHE A 114 13.74 -22.14 12.68
CA PHE A 114 14.44 -21.00 13.28
C PHE A 114 15.40 -20.17 12.39
N ASN A 115 15.87 -20.70 11.26
CA ASN A 115 16.83 -20.07 10.36
C ASN A 115 16.24 -19.60 9.02
N VAL A 116 15.04 -20.03 8.64
CA VAL A 116 14.37 -19.69 7.37
C VAL A 116 13.59 -18.39 7.54
N ASN A 117 13.68 -17.48 6.57
CA ASN A 117 12.99 -16.18 6.62
C ASN A 117 13.21 -15.38 7.93
N ASN A 118 14.35 -15.59 8.57
CA ASN A 118 14.65 -15.08 9.91
C ASN A 118 15.03 -13.58 9.91
N ILE A 119 14.07 -12.72 9.58
CA ILE A 119 14.27 -11.26 9.48
C ILE A 119 13.08 -10.50 10.06
N ALA A 120 13.37 -9.36 10.68
CA ALA A 120 12.35 -8.52 11.28
C ALA A 120 12.75 -7.05 11.34
N LEU A 121 11.73 -6.19 11.42
CA LEU A 121 11.86 -4.75 11.59
C LEU A 121 11.38 -4.33 12.97
N ILE A 122 12.07 -3.35 13.55
CA ILE A 122 11.66 -2.67 14.76
C ILE A 122 11.45 -1.19 14.43
N LYS A 123 10.27 -0.67 14.74
CA LYS A 123 9.91 0.73 14.57
C LYS A 123 10.18 1.50 15.86
N LEU A 124 11.00 2.54 15.77
CA LEU A 124 11.25 3.43 16.90
C LEU A 124 10.10 4.44 17.07
N PRO A 125 9.71 4.79 18.30
CA PRO A 125 8.68 5.79 18.55
C PRO A 125 9.12 7.18 18.09
N ASP A 126 10.41 7.50 18.25
CA ASP A 126 11.02 8.76 17.85
C ASP A 126 12.24 8.51 16.96
N PRO A 127 12.47 9.33 15.92
CA PRO A 127 13.64 9.20 15.07
C PRO A 127 14.93 9.50 15.83
N ILE A 128 15.95 8.66 15.63
CA ILE A 128 17.30 8.88 16.10
C ILE A 128 17.94 10.00 15.28
N VAL A 129 18.55 10.98 15.94
CA VAL A 129 19.32 12.04 15.27
C VAL A 129 20.71 11.49 14.96
N SER A 130 21.07 11.46 13.68
CA SER A 130 22.39 10.97 13.27
C SER A 130 23.52 11.87 13.80
N SER A 131 24.61 11.23 14.24
CA SER A 131 25.85 11.81 14.72
C SER A 131 27.04 11.00 14.20
N VAL A 132 28.27 11.35 14.59
CA VAL A 132 29.46 10.54 14.27
C VAL A 132 29.41 9.16 14.95
N TYR A 133 28.66 9.01 16.05
CA TYR A 133 28.56 7.76 16.80
C TYR A 133 27.35 6.91 16.45
N VAL A 134 26.31 7.52 15.86
CA VAL A 134 25.04 6.85 15.54
C VAL A 134 24.56 7.29 14.15
N GLY A 135 24.28 6.35 13.27
CA GLY A 135 23.97 6.61 11.87
C GLY A 135 23.36 5.39 11.20
N TYR A 136 22.94 5.53 9.95
CA TYR A 136 22.27 4.46 9.20
C TYR A 136 23.28 3.75 8.30
N ILE A 137 23.04 2.48 8.01
CA ILE A 137 23.76 1.81 6.92
C ILE A 137 23.45 2.53 5.59
N GLY A 138 24.43 2.63 4.70
CA GLY A 138 24.31 3.43 3.48
C GLY A 138 23.35 2.83 2.44
N ALA A 139 23.29 1.50 2.36
CA ALA A 139 22.37 0.78 1.49
C ALA A 139 22.12 -0.65 1.99
N LEU A 140 21.05 -1.25 1.47
CA LEU A 140 20.78 -2.69 1.57
C LEU A 140 21.22 -3.39 0.28
N GLY A 141 21.54 -4.68 0.37
CA GLY A 141 22.03 -5.46 -0.77
C GLY A 141 21.05 -5.48 -1.94
N ASP A 142 21.55 -5.16 -3.14
CA ASP A 142 20.81 -5.27 -4.39
C ASP A 142 20.64 -6.74 -4.84
N ALA A 143 19.42 -7.12 -5.26
CA ALA A 143 19.11 -8.44 -5.83
C ALA A 143 19.85 -8.73 -7.15
N SER A 144 20.37 -7.70 -7.84
CA SER A 144 21.19 -7.88 -9.04
C SER A 144 22.64 -8.32 -8.76
N SER A 145 23.07 -8.33 -7.49
CA SER A 145 24.43 -8.65 -7.06
C SER A 145 24.45 -9.78 -6.02
N THR A 146 25.29 -10.79 -6.23
CA THR A 146 25.47 -11.90 -5.26
C THR A 146 26.48 -11.58 -4.17
N TYR A 147 27.39 -10.65 -4.43
CA TYR A 147 28.53 -10.25 -3.58
C TYR A 147 29.56 -11.36 -3.34
N ASP A 148 29.52 -12.45 -4.11
CA ASP A 148 30.40 -13.60 -3.94
C ASP A 148 31.89 -13.22 -4.06
N GLY A 149 32.71 -13.78 -3.17
CA GLY A 149 34.15 -13.55 -3.10
C GLY A 149 34.56 -12.17 -2.54
N GLN A 150 33.60 -11.33 -2.14
CA GLN A 150 33.91 -10.06 -1.48
C GLN A 150 34.14 -10.26 0.02
N ILE A 151 35.05 -9.47 0.58
CA ILE A 151 35.25 -9.37 2.02
C ILE A 151 34.16 -8.49 2.61
N ALA A 152 33.37 -9.06 3.51
CA ALA A 152 32.39 -8.38 4.31
C ALA A 152 32.82 -8.36 5.78
N ARG A 153 32.25 -7.42 6.53
CA ARG A 153 32.56 -7.20 7.94
C ARG A 153 31.30 -7.35 8.78
N ILE A 154 31.47 -7.80 10.01
CA ILE A 154 30.42 -7.90 11.02
C ILE A 154 30.93 -7.36 12.36
N SER A 155 30.05 -6.75 13.13
CA SER A 155 30.35 -6.20 14.46
C SER A 155 29.34 -6.65 15.50
N GLY A 156 29.78 -6.76 16.74
CA GLY A 156 29.00 -7.27 17.87
C GLY A 156 29.82 -7.31 19.14
N PHE A 157 29.17 -7.67 20.24
CA PHE A 157 29.75 -7.65 21.59
C PHE A 157 30.17 -9.05 22.07
N GLY A 158 29.79 -10.12 21.37
CA GLY A 158 30.19 -11.49 21.69
C GLY A 158 29.74 -11.92 23.10
N PHE A 159 28.44 -11.90 23.37
CA PHE A 159 27.92 -12.15 24.71
C PHE A 159 28.24 -13.55 25.22
N GLU A 160 29.07 -13.66 26.26
CA GLU A 160 29.22 -14.91 27.02
C GLU A 160 28.76 -14.75 28.48
N SER A 161 27.95 -15.69 28.97
CA SER A 161 27.56 -15.75 30.37
C SER A 161 28.70 -16.20 31.30
N THR A 162 29.84 -16.66 30.78
CA THR A 162 30.83 -17.44 31.55
C THR A 162 32.31 -17.19 31.23
N SER A 163 32.65 -16.39 30.22
CA SER A 163 34.04 -16.10 29.86
C SER A 163 34.17 -14.63 29.56
N VAL A 164 34.72 -13.88 30.50
CA VAL A 164 35.26 -12.57 30.20
C VAL A 164 36.70 -12.64 30.66
N THR A 165 37.61 -12.94 29.74
CA THR A 165 39.05 -12.82 30.04
C THR A 165 39.46 -11.35 30.25
N SER A 166 38.61 -10.37 29.88
CA SER A 166 38.86 -8.92 29.99
C SER A 166 37.98 -8.16 30.99
N GLY A 167 36.95 -8.77 31.60
CA GLY A 167 35.99 -8.06 32.48
C GLY A 167 35.17 -6.91 31.84
N GLN A 168 35.24 -6.69 30.52
CA GLN A 168 34.51 -5.63 29.81
C GLN A 168 33.88 -6.13 28.50
N GLN A 169 32.60 -5.85 28.28
CA GLN A 169 31.86 -6.13 27.04
C GLN A 169 32.07 -5.02 26.01
N LEU A 170 33.17 -5.11 25.26
CA LEU A 170 33.54 -4.13 24.24
C LEU A 170 33.04 -4.52 22.84
N LEU A 171 32.65 -3.52 22.04
CA LEU A 171 32.28 -3.73 20.64
C LEU A 171 33.51 -4.18 19.84
N ARG A 172 33.40 -5.32 19.17
CA ARG A 172 34.45 -5.91 18.33
C ARG A 172 33.92 -6.18 16.93
N PHE A 173 34.83 -6.53 16.02
CA PHE A 173 34.48 -6.88 14.65
C PHE A 173 35.40 -7.94 14.07
N THR A 174 34.94 -8.58 13.00
CA THR A 174 35.75 -9.52 12.21
C THR A 174 35.35 -9.44 10.74
N ASP A 175 36.21 -9.99 9.88
CA ASP A 175 36.01 -10.07 8.43
C ASP A 175 35.65 -11.49 8.01
N LEU A 176 34.71 -11.60 7.07
CA LEU A 176 34.26 -12.85 6.47
C LEU A 176 34.32 -12.72 4.95
N ASN A 177 34.64 -13.82 4.27
CA ASN A 177 34.56 -13.90 2.82
C ASN A 177 33.20 -14.46 2.41
N ILE A 178 32.44 -13.71 1.62
CA ILE A 178 31.13 -14.14 1.11
C ILE A 178 31.33 -15.32 0.16
N SER A 179 30.70 -16.45 0.48
CA SER A 179 30.83 -17.66 -0.32
C SER A 179 29.73 -17.72 -1.38
N PRO A 180 30.03 -18.25 -2.57
CA PRO A 180 29.00 -18.62 -3.54
C PRO A 180 28.00 -19.60 -2.93
N ASP A 181 26.72 -19.51 -3.34
CA ASP A 181 25.66 -20.39 -2.82
C ASP A 181 25.97 -21.89 -3.02
N SER A 182 26.75 -22.25 -4.06
CA SER A 182 27.18 -23.63 -4.32
C SER A 182 28.10 -24.22 -3.24
N ASP A 183 28.80 -23.35 -2.52
CA ASP A 183 29.79 -23.73 -1.52
C ASP A 183 29.15 -23.81 -0.11
N CYS A 184 27.92 -23.31 0.02
CA CYS A 184 27.11 -23.38 1.22
C CYS A 184 26.43 -24.75 1.35
N ARG A 185 26.64 -25.45 2.48
CA ARG A 185 25.89 -26.68 2.80
C ARG A 185 24.48 -26.36 3.29
N ASN A 186 23.48 -27.08 2.77
CA ASN A 186 22.08 -27.02 3.21
C ASN A 186 21.50 -25.59 3.21
N LEU A 187 21.81 -24.81 2.17
CA LEU A 187 21.30 -23.46 2.01
C LEU A 187 19.82 -23.50 1.62
N GLU A 188 18.97 -22.92 2.46
CA GLU A 188 17.55 -22.74 2.16
C GLU A 188 17.32 -21.47 1.33
N THR A 189 16.12 -21.35 0.73
CA THR A 189 15.76 -20.16 -0.05
C THR A 189 15.83 -18.91 0.82
N GLY A 190 16.51 -17.86 0.34
CA GLY A 190 16.65 -16.60 1.07
C GLY A 190 17.79 -16.56 2.09
N GLN A 191 18.67 -17.55 2.08
CA GLN A 191 19.90 -17.56 2.86
C GLN A 191 21.12 -17.23 1.97
N MET A 192 22.22 -16.89 2.63
CA MET A 192 23.57 -16.82 2.06
C MET A 192 24.56 -17.35 3.09
N CYS A 193 25.79 -17.63 2.70
CA CYS A 193 26.82 -18.01 3.65
C CYS A 193 28.13 -17.24 3.46
N ALA A 194 28.91 -17.15 4.53
CA ALA A 194 30.24 -16.57 4.49
C ALA A 194 31.21 -17.40 5.34
N THR A 195 32.47 -17.41 4.93
CA THR A 195 33.56 -18.13 5.59
C THR A 195 34.37 -17.16 6.44
N LEU A 196 34.78 -17.60 7.64
CA LEU A 196 35.61 -16.78 8.52
C LEU A 196 36.99 -16.57 7.88
N VAL A 197 37.47 -15.33 7.84
CA VAL A 197 38.85 -15.02 7.42
C VAL A 197 39.84 -15.47 8.50
N THR A 198 39.45 -15.28 9.77
CA THR A 198 40.16 -15.75 10.97
C THR A 198 39.34 -16.87 11.62
N PRO A 199 39.77 -18.14 11.53
CA PRO A 199 38.97 -19.29 11.99
C PRO A 199 38.50 -19.23 13.45
N GLU A 200 39.23 -18.49 14.30
CA GLU A 200 39.01 -18.37 15.73
C GLU A 200 38.09 -17.20 16.12
N ILE A 201 37.66 -16.34 15.18
CA ILE A 201 36.85 -15.14 15.48
C ILE A 201 35.62 -15.10 14.56
N GLY A 202 34.42 -15.12 15.13
CA GLY A 202 33.15 -15.23 14.38
C GLY A 202 31.96 -14.59 15.10
N PRO A 203 30.80 -14.41 14.43
CA PRO A 203 29.66 -13.66 14.98
C PRO A 203 28.81 -14.44 15.99
N CYS A 204 29.33 -15.54 16.55
CA CYS A 204 28.58 -16.41 17.45
C CYS A 204 28.01 -15.61 18.63
N ARG A 205 26.70 -15.78 18.91
CA ARG A 205 25.92 -15.07 19.95
C ARG A 205 25.69 -13.56 19.72
N ASP A 206 25.86 -13.10 18.49
CA ASP A 206 25.45 -11.75 18.06
C ASP A 206 24.34 -11.82 16.99
N GLU A 207 23.33 -12.69 17.18
CA GLU A 207 22.24 -12.86 16.21
C GLU A 207 21.56 -11.53 15.88
N GLY A 208 21.26 -11.31 14.60
CA GLY A 208 20.70 -10.05 14.10
C GLY A 208 21.72 -8.98 13.71
N SER A 209 23.01 -9.19 13.98
CA SER A 209 24.09 -8.33 13.45
C SER A 209 24.17 -8.41 11.92
N ALA A 210 24.53 -7.31 11.27
CA ALA A 210 24.62 -7.28 9.82
C ALA A 210 26.02 -7.66 9.31
N LEU A 211 26.04 -8.56 8.34
CA LEU A 211 27.15 -8.75 7.43
C LEU A 211 27.07 -7.66 6.36
N TYR A 212 28.06 -6.78 6.31
CA TYR A 212 28.06 -5.65 5.39
C TYR A 212 29.37 -5.58 4.58
N VAL A 213 29.25 -5.18 3.32
CA VAL A 213 30.39 -4.89 2.45
C VAL A 213 30.81 -3.43 2.66
N PRO A 214 32.06 -3.14 3.07
CA PRO A 214 32.53 -1.76 3.21
C PRO A 214 32.55 -1.02 1.87
N GLY A 215 32.02 0.20 1.84
CA GLY A 215 32.03 1.10 0.69
C GLY A 215 33.03 2.26 0.84
N THR A 216 32.97 3.22 -0.08
CA THR A 216 33.82 4.43 -0.03
C THR A 216 33.30 5.43 1.02
N ALA A 217 34.20 6.15 1.70
CA ALA A 217 33.85 7.24 2.62
C ALA A 217 32.97 6.85 3.84
N GLY A 218 33.18 5.65 4.40
CA GLY A 218 32.52 5.23 5.65
C GLY A 218 31.07 4.76 5.48
N THR A 219 30.60 4.59 4.23
CA THR A 219 29.33 3.94 3.93
C THR A 219 29.53 2.43 3.79
N GLY A 220 28.49 1.63 3.99
CA GLY A 220 28.49 0.19 3.74
C GLY A 220 27.17 -0.29 3.14
N VAL A 221 27.18 -1.49 2.58
CA VAL A 221 26.00 -2.19 2.06
C VAL A 221 25.73 -3.39 2.94
N ALA A 222 24.59 -3.43 3.64
CA ALA A 222 24.18 -4.61 4.41
C ALA A 222 23.65 -5.69 3.47
N VAL A 223 24.37 -6.81 3.38
CA VAL A 223 24.07 -7.92 2.45
C VAL A 223 23.48 -9.13 3.15
N GLY A 224 23.79 -9.32 4.44
CA GLY A 224 23.26 -10.42 5.25
C GLY A 224 22.91 -9.98 6.66
N ILE A 225 21.95 -10.64 7.29
CA ILE A 225 21.68 -10.57 8.73
C ILE A 225 22.07 -11.89 9.34
N PHE A 226 22.89 -11.87 10.40
CA PHE A 226 23.35 -13.09 11.04
C PHE A 226 22.16 -13.86 11.63
N SER A 227 21.96 -15.05 11.07
CA SER A 227 20.90 -15.99 11.41
C SER A 227 21.58 -17.27 11.92
N TYR A 228 20.94 -17.95 12.86
CA TYR A 228 21.52 -19.08 13.59
C TYR A 228 22.16 -20.14 12.65
N GLY A 229 23.38 -20.61 12.97
CA GLY A 229 24.14 -21.60 12.18
C GLY A 229 23.90 -23.05 12.61
N TYR A 230 24.03 -24.00 11.68
CA TYR A 230 23.79 -25.44 11.92
C TYR A 230 24.78 -26.10 12.91
N ALA A 231 24.23 -27.09 13.63
CA ALA A 231 24.80 -27.99 14.65
C ALA A 231 24.85 -27.42 16.08
N GLU A 232 23.88 -27.83 16.91
CA GLU A 232 23.90 -27.97 18.38
C GLU A 232 24.65 -26.92 19.24
N GLY A 233 24.79 -25.67 18.75
CA GLY A 233 25.52 -24.60 19.42
C GLY A 233 26.42 -23.80 18.47
N GLY A 234 25.90 -23.37 17.32
CA GLY A 234 26.71 -22.87 16.20
C GLY A 234 27.80 -21.84 16.57
N CYS A 235 29.07 -22.25 16.61
CA CYS A 235 30.12 -22.06 15.61
C CYS A 235 31.31 -22.92 16.09
N PRO A 236 31.77 -23.92 15.32
CA PRO A 236 33.11 -23.80 14.73
C PRO A 236 33.27 -24.44 13.33
N GLY A 237 34.06 -23.77 12.45
CA GLY A 237 35.00 -24.48 11.58
C GLY A 237 34.86 -24.46 10.05
N SER A 238 33.99 -23.67 9.39
CA SER A 238 34.28 -23.15 8.02
C SER A 238 33.17 -22.34 7.34
N THR A 239 31.92 -22.29 7.78
CA THR A 239 30.87 -21.53 7.06
C THR A 239 29.71 -21.10 7.97
N THR A 240 29.37 -19.82 7.95
CA THR A 240 28.31 -19.19 8.75
C THR A 240 27.14 -18.80 7.85
N LEU A 241 25.90 -19.06 8.29
CA LEU A 241 24.68 -18.73 7.55
C LEU A 241 24.17 -17.34 7.91
N PHE A 242 23.61 -16.66 6.91
CA PHE A 242 22.99 -15.35 7.04
C PHE A 242 21.68 -15.34 6.28
N THR A 243 20.72 -14.56 6.75
CA THR A 243 19.54 -14.21 5.97
C THR A 243 19.95 -13.20 4.90
N ARG A 244 19.76 -13.52 3.62
CA ARG A 244 20.18 -12.71 2.48
C ARG A 244 19.27 -11.49 2.34
N VAL A 245 19.78 -10.29 2.64
CA VAL A 245 18.99 -9.05 2.73
C VAL A 245 18.30 -8.70 1.40
N SER A 246 18.95 -8.96 0.26
CA SER A 246 18.42 -8.62 -1.06
C SER A 246 17.05 -9.23 -1.37
N ASN A 247 16.73 -10.37 -0.75
CA ASN A 247 15.46 -11.06 -0.96
C ASN A 247 14.30 -10.40 -0.19
N TYR A 248 14.60 -9.52 0.75
CA TYR A 248 13.62 -8.89 1.62
C TYR A 248 13.53 -7.37 1.43
N VAL A 249 14.30 -6.77 0.52
CA VAL A 249 14.29 -5.32 0.28
C VAL A 249 12.88 -4.83 -0.08
N GLU A 250 12.14 -5.56 -0.92
CA GLU A 250 10.75 -5.20 -1.26
C GLU A 250 9.84 -5.21 -0.02
N TRP A 251 9.96 -6.23 0.84
CA TRP A 251 9.21 -6.29 2.09
C TRP A 251 9.63 -5.18 3.06
N ILE A 252 10.93 -4.92 3.21
CA ILE A 252 11.47 -3.86 4.06
C ILE A 252 10.93 -2.51 3.61
N ASP A 253 11.05 -2.20 2.33
CA ASP A 253 10.54 -0.95 1.74
C ASP A 253 9.02 -0.85 1.89
N SER A 254 8.29 -1.93 1.64
CA SER A 254 6.84 -1.95 1.82
C SER A 254 6.45 -1.66 3.27
N THR A 255 7.13 -2.27 4.24
CA THR A 255 6.84 -2.13 5.66
C THR A 255 7.19 -0.71 6.15
N ILE A 256 8.37 -0.20 5.78
CA ILE A 256 8.82 1.15 6.14
C ILE A 256 7.88 2.23 5.58
N ASN A 257 7.38 2.03 4.36
CA ASN A 257 6.45 2.95 3.71
C ASN A 257 4.98 2.73 4.13
N GLY A 258 4.68 1.79 5.02
CA GLY A 258 3.34 1.53 5.56
C GLY A 258 2.42 0.71 4.66
N LEU A 259 2.98 -0.13 3.78
CA LEU A 259 2.30 -0.97 2.79
C LEU A 259 2.11 -2.43 3.23
N ALA A 260 2.76 -2.89 4.30
CA ALA A 260 2.59 -4.25 4.84
C ALA A 260 1.99 -4.20 6.26
N SER A 261 0.68 -4.42 6.35
CA SER A 261 -0.06 -4.67 7.60
C SER A 261 -0.53 -6.13 7.60
N PRO A 262 -0.61 -6.81 8.77
CA PRO A 262 -1.19 -8.15 8.91
C PRO A 262 -2.67 -8.28 8.49
N ASP A 263 -3.30 -7.22 7.98
CA ASP A 263 -4.64 -7.25 7.38
C ASP A 263 -4.71 -8.04 6.04
N ASP A 264 -3.58 -8.31 5.39
CA ASP A 264 -3.57 -8.96 4.06
C ASP A 264 -3.97 -10.45 4.05
N GLU A 265 -3.77 -11.16 5.16
CA GLU A 265 -4.12 -12.59 5.26
C GLU A 265 -5.63 -12.83 5.48
N ARG A 266 -6.32 -11.85 6.08
CA ARG A 266 -7.79 -11.84 6.18
C ARG A 266 -8.44 -11.52 4.83
N ILE A 267 -7.80 -10.69 4.01
CA ILE A 267 -8.31 -10.30 2.68
C ILE A 267 -8.19 -11.46 1.68
N SER A 268 -7.13 -12.29 1.75
CA SER A 268 -6.96 -13.44 0.84
C SER A 268 -8.03 -14.52 1.02
N ASN A 269 -8.36 -14.85 2.28
CA ASN A 269 -9.38 -15.86 2.61
C ASN A 269 -10.81 -15.39 2.30
N LEU A 270 -11.09 -14.09 2.47
CA LEU A 270 -12.37 -13.49 2.10
C LEU A 270 -12.54 -13.38 0.58
N ASN A 271 -11.46 -13.10 -0.16
CA ASN A 271 -11.44 -13.13 -1.63
C ASN A 271 -11.62 -14.55 -2.17
N LEU A 272 -11.04 -15.57 -1.54
CA LEU A 272 -11.22 -16.97 -1.93
C LEU A 272 -12.67 -17.43 -1.73
N LEU A 273 -13.29 -17.06 -0.60
CA LEU A 273 -14.70 -17.34 -0.34
C LEU A 273 -15.62 -16.60 -1.32
N TYR A 274 -15.34 -15.33 -1.63
CA TYR A 274 -16.08 -14.56 -2.64
C TYR A 274 -15.96 -15.17 -4.05
N ILE A 275 -14.74 -15.56 -4.45
CA ILE A 275 -14.47 -16.14 -5.77
C ILE A 275 -15.18 -17.49 -5.92
N VAL A 276 -15.10 -18.36 -4.91
CA VAL A 276 -15.64 -19.73 -4.96
C VAL A 276 -17.18 -19.74 -4.88
N PHE A 277 -17.78 -18.94 -3.99
CA PHE A 277 -19.22 -18.99 -3.74
C PHE A 277 -20.04 -17.99 -4.56
N PHE A 278 -19.45 -16.89 -5.05
CA PHE A 278 -20.19 -15.83 -5.73
C PHE A 278 -19.69 -15.54 -7.15
N ALA A 279 -18.38 -15.42 -7.38
CA ALA A 279 -17.87 -15.05 -8.71
C ALA A 279 -17.84 -16.22 -9.70
N ALA A 280 -17.40 -17.42 -9.30
CA ALA A 280 -17.27 -18.58 -10.18
C ALA A 280 -18.61 -19.14 -10.67
N PRO A 281 -19.65 -19.35 -9.82
CA PRO A 281 -20.96 -19.80 -10.28
C PRO A 281 -21.59 -18.78 -11.24
N TYR A 282 -21.40 -17.49 -10.98
CA TYR A 282 -21.93 -16.42 -11.80
C TYR A 282 -21.19 -16.27 -13.14
N LEU A 283 -19.86 -16.42 -13.16
CA LEU A 283 -19.06 -16.43 -14.40
C LEU A 283 -19.46 -17.62 -15.29
N ILE A 284 -19.65 -18.80 -14.70
CA ILE A 284 -20.13 -19.99 -15.40
C ILE A 284 -21.53 -19.75 -15.97
N MET A 285 -22.46 -19.21 -15.18
CA MET A 285 -23.82 -18.89 -15.65
C MET A 285 -23.86 -17.76 -16.68
N SER A 286 -22.94 -16.79 -16.60
CA SER A 286 -22.80 -15.71 -17.57
C SER A 286 -22.23 -16.21 -18.89
N LEU A 287 -21.24 -17.11 -18.85
CA LEU A 287 -20.72 -17.79 -20.04
C LEU A 287 -21.78 -18.68 -20.69
N LEU A 288 -22.60 -19.36 -19.88
CA LEU A 288 -23.76 -20.12 -20.37
C LEU A 288 -24.85 -19.20 -20.96
N ALA A 289 -25.09 -18.03 -20.39
CA ALA A 289 -26.00 -17.03 -20.93
C ALA A 289 -25.49 -16.42 -22.25
N ILE A 290 -24.19 -16.16 -22.37
CA ILE A 290 -23.54 -15.70 -23.61
C ILE A 290 -23.58 -16.79 -24.69
N ALA A 291 -23.30 -18.04 -24.32
CA ALA A 291 -23.43 -19.18 -25.23
C ALA A 291 -24.87 -19.34 -25.73
N ASN A 292 -25.87 -19.15 -24.86
CA ASN A 292 -27.29 -19.17 -25.25
C ASN A 292 -27.72 -17.93 -26.07
N PHE A 293 -27.15 -16.76 -25.81
CA PHE A 293 -27.34 -15.55 -26.63
C PHE A 293 -26.87 -15.77 -28.08
N LEU A 294 -25.78 -16.50 -28.26
CA LEU A 294 -25.26 -16.86 -29.58
C LEU A 294 -26.08 -17.96 -30.29
N LEU A 295 -26.92 -18.71 -29.57
CA LEU A 295 -27.56 -19.94 -30.05
C LEU A 295 -29.10 -19.85 -30.19
N SER A 296 -29.76 -18.78 -29.77
CA SER A 296 -31.22 -18.70 -29.76
C SER A 296 -31.80 -17.66 -30.73
N PRO A 297 -32.94 -17.96 -31.39
CA PRO A 297 -33.63 -17.01 -32.25
C PRO A 297 -34.44 -16.04 -31.38
N PHE A 298 -33.96 -14.80 -31.19
CA PHE A 298 -34.53 -13.84 -30.24
C PHE A 298 -35.44 -12.78 -30.85
N SER A 299 -36.42 -12.33 -30.05
CA SER A 299 -37.08 -11.03 -30.20
C SER A 299 -36.14 -9.90 -29.77
N LEU A 300 -36.22 -8.73 -30.43
CA LEU A 300 -35.33 -7.58 -30.21
C LEU A 300 -35.31 -7.07 -28.75
N ILE A 301 -36.40 -7.28 -28.02
CA ILE A 301 -36.61 -6.90 -26.61
C ILE A 301 -35.60 -7.61 -25.70
N ASN A 302 -35.50 -8.93 -25.85
CA ASN A 302 -34.71 -9.77 -24.96
C ASN A 302 -33.21 -9.54 -25.17
N ALA A 303 -32.78 -9.38 -26.42
CA ALA A 303 -31.38 -9.04 -26.75
C ALA A 303 -30.89 -7.75 -26.07
N THR A 304 -31.77 -6.74 -25.96
CA THR A 304 -31.42 -5.44 -25.37
C THR A 304 -31.24 -5.54 -23.84
N ILE A 305 -32.11 -6.31 -23.17
CA ILE A 305 -32.04 -6.52 -21.72
C ILE A 305 -30.82 -7.37 -21.33
N TYR A 306 -30.51 -8.43 -22.10
CA TYR A 306 -29.33 -9.26 -21.83
C TYR A 306 -28.02 -8.52 -22.07
N GLY A 307 -27.93 -7.75 -23.16
CA GLY A 307 -26.77 -6.92 -23.44
C GLY A 307 -26.46 -5.97 -22.28
N TYR A 308 -27.50 -5.39 -21.67
CA TYR A 308 -27.36 -4.52 -20.51
C TYR A 308 -26.81 -5.23 -19.26
N ILE A 309 -27.39 -6.37 -18.88
CA ILE A 309 -26.94 -7.13 -17.70
C ILE A 309 -25.48 -7.53 -17.87
N LEU A 310 -25.14 -7.99 -19.08
CA LEU A 310 -23.79 -8.38 -19.43
C LEU A 310 -22.82 -7.19 -19.33
N VAL A 311 -23.18 -6.01 -19.85
CA VAL A 311 -22.33 -4.82 -19.79
C VAL A 311 -22.08 -4.37 -18.34
N ASN A 312 -23.11 -4.30 -17.50
CA ASN A 312 -22.95 -3.91 -16.08
C ASN A 312 -22.13 -4.90 -15.28
N LEU A 313 -22.31 -6.19 -15.57
CA LEU A 313 -21.46 -7.23 -15.00
C LEU A 313 -20.00 -7.02 -15.39
N LEU A 314 -19.73 -6.90 -16.69
CA LEU A 314 -18.36 -6.76 -17.20
C LEU A 314 -17.67 -5.53 -16.61
N ILE A 315 -18.39 -4.43 -16.42
CA ILE A 315 -17.88 -3.22 -15.76
C ILE A 315 -17.58 -3.49 -14.30
N THR A 316 -18.46 -4.20 -13.58
CA THR A 316 -18.23 -4.47 -12.15
C THR A 316 -17.06 -5.44 -11.96
N ILE A 317 -16.93 -6.44 -12.83
CA ILE A 317 -15.75 -7.32 -12.88
C ILE A 317 -14.49 -6.51 -13.21
N PHE A 318 -14.57 -5.58 -14.16
CA PHE A 318 -13.46 -4.68 -14.46
C PHE A 318 -13.08 -3.82 -13.25
N ARG A 319 -14.05 -3.25 -12.53
CA ARG A 319 -13.83 -2.48 -11.29
C ARG A 319 -13.10 -3.31 -10.25
N ILE A 320 -13.59 -4.52 -9.96
CA ILE A 320 -12.95 -5.43 -9.00
C ILE A 320 -11.51 -5.72 -9.42
N ASN A 321 -11.29 -6.11 -10.68
CA ASN A 321 -9.95 -6.39 -11.20
C ASN A 321 -9.05 -5.15 -11.18
N PHE A 322 -9.58 -3.97 -11.45
CA PHE A 322 -8.85 -2.72 -11.40
C PHE A 322 -8.33 -2.45 -9.99
N PHE A 323 -9.19 -2.54 -8.96
CA PHE A 323 -8.79 -2.32 -7.57
C PHE A 323 -7.80 -3.37 -7.09
N LEU A 324 -7.98 -4.64 -7.48
CA LEU A 324 -7.04 -5.71 -7.14
C LEU A 324 -5.66 -5.50 -7.80
N ARG A 325 -5.61 -5.13 -9.08
CA ARG A 325 -4.34 -4.95 -9.81
C ARG A 325 -3.62 -3.64 -9.50
N LYS A 326 -4.35 -2.59 -9.12
CA LYS A 326 -3.80 -1.26 -8.84
C LYS A 326 -3.68 -0.97 -7.35
N LYS A 327 -3.82 -1.98 -6.47
CA LYS A 327 -3.74 -1.84 -5.01
C LYS A 327 -2.56 -0.98 -4.55
N THR A 328 -1.34 -1.30 -4.96
CA THR A 328 -0.13 -0.55 -4.58
C THR A 328 -0.14 0.90 -5.05
N LYS A 329 -0.61 1.19 -6.27
CA LYS A 329 -0.77 2.58 -6.76
C LYS A 329 -1.85 3.33 -5.99
N LEU A 330 -2.95 2.67 -5.64
CA LEU A 330 -4.03 3.25 -4.84
C LEU A 330 -3.57 3.54 -3.42
N GLU A 331 -2.78 2.67 -2.81
CA GLU A 331 -2.15 2.88 -1.49
C GLU A 331 -1.14 4.03 -1.53
N HIS A 332 -0.29 4.10 -2.56
CA HIS A 332 0.60 5.23 -2.76
C HIS A 332 -0.19 6.55 -2.87
N LEU A 333 -1.27 6.54 -3.66
CA LEU A 333 -2.15 7.70 -3.80
C LEU A 333 -2.79 8.11 -2.47
N MET A 334 -3.27 7.16 -1.67
CA MET A 334 -3.77 7.42 -0.31
C MET A 334 -2.66 7.95 0.62
N GLY A 335 -1.43 7.46 0.48
CA GLY A 335 -0.25 7.94 1.20
C GLY A 335 0.05 9.41 0.93
N ILE A 336 -0.05 9.86 -0.34
CA ILE A 336 0.04 11.28 -0.71
C ILE A 336 -1.03 12.10 0.02
N PHE A 337 -2.23 11.54 0.24
CA PHE A 337 -3.29 12.18 1.01
C PHE A 337 -3.08 12.15 2.54
N ALA A 338 -2.37 11.15 3.05
CA ALA A 338 -2.07 10.94 4.47
C ALA A 338 -0.86 11.74 4.99
N GLU A 339 0.02 12.22 4.10
CA GLU A 339 1.23 12.95 4.46
C GLU A 339 0.91 14.23 5.27
N ASN A 340 1.19 14.19 6.58
CA ASN A 340 1.01 15.32 7.50
C ASN A 340 2.26 16.20 7.46
N PHE A 341 2.19 17.29 6.69
CA PHE A 341 3.19 18.34 6.81
C PHE A 341 2.98 19.08 8.14
N GLY A 342 4.03 19.08 8.96
CA GLY A 342 4.07 19.51 10.37
C GLY A 342 3.62 20.95 10.66
N PRO A 343 3.59 21.34 11.95
CA PRO A 343 2.99 22.60 12.38
C PRO A 343 3.80 23.80 11.89
N ILE A 344 3.08 24.88 11.57
CA ILE A 344 3.63 26.23 11.42
C ILE A 344 3.02 27.01 12.59
N ASP A 345 3.81 27.37 13.60
CA ASP A 345 3.33 27.77 14.94
C ASP A 345 2.26 28.89 14.96
N GLU A 346 2.26 29.83 13.99
CA GLU A 346 1.21 30.86 13.86
C GLU A 346 0.05 30.46 12.93
N LEU A 347 0.27 29.58 11.95
CA LEU A 347 -0.77 29.05 11.07
C LEU A 347 -1.57 27.90 11.72
N ASP A 348 -1.09 27.33 12.83
CA ASP A 348 -1.55 26.06 13.40
C ASP A 348 -2.99 26.13 13.97
N LYS A 349 -3.46 27.28 14.46
CA LYS A 349 -4.86 27.40 14.94
C LYS A 349 -5.86 27.52 13.78
N GLU A 350 -5.58 28.40 12.81
CA GLU A 350 -6.46 28.65 11.68
C GLU A 350 -6.44 27.47 10.68
N SER A 351 -5.26 26.89 10.44
CA SER A 351 -5.11 25.67 9.64
C SER A 351 -5.71 24.43 10.32
N ARG A 352 -5.69 24.29 11.66
CA ARG A 352 -6.44 23.21 12.33
C ARG A 352 -7.95 23.37 12.18
N HIS A 353 -8.46 24.60 12.27
CA HIS A 353 -9.88 24.87 11.99
C HIS A 353 -10.24 24.61 10.52
N MET A 354 -9.41 25.04 9.57
CA MET A 354 -9.61 24.76 8.15
C MET A 354 -9.48 23.27 7.82
N ARG A 355 -8.50 22.55 8.40
CA ARG A 355 -8.31 21.09 8.25
C ARG A 355 -9.49 20.33 8.87
N SER A 356 -10.05 20.80 9.98
CA SER A 356 -11.24 20.22 10.60
C SER A 356 -12.50 20.48 9.74
N ALA A 357 -12.64 21.69 9.21
CA ALA A 357 -13.75 22.04 8.32
C ALA A 357 -13.69 21.30 6.98
N SER A 358 -12.50 21.13 6.38
CA SER A 358 -12.31 20.36 5.15
C SER A 358 -12.51 18.87 5.39
N LYS A 359 -12.00 18.30 6.51
CA LYS A 359 -12.32 16.92 6.93
C LYS A 359 -13.83 16.70 7.10
N MET A 360 -14.52 17.65 7.72
CA MET A 360 -15.98 17.59 7.90
C MET A 360 -16.74 17.72 6.57
N ARG A 361 -16.24 18.51 5.62
CA ARG A 361 -16.80 18.62 4.26
C ARG A 361 -16.57 17.33 3.44
N ILE A 362 -15.40 16.72 3.55
CA ILE A 362 -15.08 15.42 2.96
C ILE A 362 -16.01 14.34 3.53
N LEU A 363 -16.20 14.31 4.85
CA LEU A 363 -17.09 13.36 5.53
C LEU A 363 -18.57 13.53 5.13
N LYS A 364 -19.02 14.77 4.94
CA LYS A 364 -20.38 15.07 4.44
C LYS A 364 -20.57 14.66 2.97
N LEU A 365 -19.54 14.80 2.13
CA LEU A 365 -19.59 14.33 0.73
C LEU A 365 -19.49 12.81 0.61
N SER A 366 -18.68 12.13 1.43
CA SER A 366 -18.67 10.67 1.48
C SER A 366 -20.02 10.11 1.99
N ALA A 367 -20.69 10.80 2.91
CA ALA A 367 -22.06 10.48 3.30
C ALA A 367 -23.07 10.67 2.14
N THR A 368 -22.84 11.65 1.26
CA THR A 368 -23.66 11.85 0.04
C THR A 368 -23.49 10.68 -0.94
N ALA A 369 -22.28 10.12 -1.04
CA ALA A 369 -22.03 8.90 -1.82
C ALA A 369 -22.75 7.67 -1.22
N VAL A 370 -22.81 7.56 0.12
CA VAL A 370 -23.61 6.51 0.79
C VAL A 370 -25.10 6.66 0.50
N VAL A 371 -25.63 7.88 0.51
CA VAL A 371 -27.04 8.14 0.15
C VAL A 371 -27.30 7.80 -1.32
N TYR A 372 -26.40 8.16 -2.24
CA TYR A 372 -26.45 7.73 -3.63
C TYR A 372 -26.47 6.20 -3.77
N ASN A 373 -25.65 5.49 -3.00
CA ASN A 373 -25.59 4.02 -3.01
C ASN A 373 -26.92 3.41 -2.56
N ILE A 374 -27.53 3.94 -1.49
CA ILE A 374 -28.83 3.47 -0.98
C ILE A 374 -29.92 3.71 -2.03
N ILE A 375 -29.97 4.92 -2.61
CA ILE A 375 -30.96 5.28 -3.64
C ILE A 375 -30.78 4.41 -4.89
N SER A 376 -29.54 4.22 -5.35
CA SER A 376 -29.25 3.40 -6.53
C SER A 376 -29.69 1.95 -6.31
N VAL A 377 -29.39 1.36 -5.16
CA VAL A 377 -29.84 -0.01 -4.80
C VAL A 377 -31.36 -0.13 -4.76
N LEU A 378 -32.04 0.86 -4.16
CA LEU A 378 -33.50 0.86 -4.09
C LEU A 378 -34.11 0.86 -5.51
N ILE A 379 -33.56 1.69 -6.38
CA ILE A 379 -34.02 1.87 -7.76
C ILE A 379 -33.72 0.65 -8.64
N THR A 380 -32.51 0.08 -8.57
CA THR A 380 -32.05 -0.93 -9.53
C THR A 380 -32.32 -2.37 -9.11
N ALA A 381 -32.51 -2.64 -7.81
CA ALA A 381 -32.68 -3.99 -7.30
C ALA A 381 -34.01 -4.20 -6.58
N ILE A 382 -34.38 -3.30 -5.66
CA ILE A 382 -35.50 -3.54 -4.73
C ILE A 382 -36.85 -3.28 -5.41
N ILE A 383 -37.05 -2.11 -6.03
CA ILE A 383 -38.32 -1.72 -6.67
C ILE A 383 -38.72 -2.66 -7.83
N PRO A 384 -37.81 -3.06 -8.74
CA PRO A 384 -38.15 -3.99 -9.83
C PRO A 384 -38.56 -5.36 -9.30
N ALA A 385 -37.88 -5.84 -8.25
CA ALA A 385 -38.18 -7.13 -7.66
C ALA A 385 -39.49 -7.13 -6.86
N SER A 386 -39.76 -6.06 -6.09
CA SER A 386 -41.02 -5.94 -5.33
C SER A 386 -42.23 -5.94 -6.25
N ASN A 387 -42.16 -5.21 -7.37
CA ASN A 387 -43.25 -5.16 -8.35
C ASN A 387 -43.55 -6.53 -8.98
N ARG A 388 -42.51 -7.35 -9.23
CA ARG A 388 -42.69 -8.70 -9.79
C ARG A 388 -43.13 -9.72 -8.75
N ILE A 389 -42.63 -9.62 -7.52
CA ILE A 389 -43.08 -10.46 -6.40
C ILE A 389 -44.57 -10.21 -6.10
N SER A 390 -45.00 -8.94 -6.06
CA SER A 390 -46.41 -8.60 -5.86
C SER A 390 -47.32 -9.20 -6.94
N ARG A 391 -46.97 -9.07 -8.23
CA ARG A 391 -47.73 -9.71 -9.32
C ARG A 391 -47.73 -11.24 -9.22
N ALA A 392 -46.61 -11.84 -8.82
CA ALA A 392 -46.50 -13.29 -8.66
C ALA A 392 -47.32 -13.82 -7.47
N LEU A 393 -47.50 -13.01 -6.41
CA LEU A 393 -48.34 -13.32 -5.25
C LEU A 393 -49.85 -13.20 -5.58
N GLU A 394 -50.22 -12.26 -6.47
CA GLU A 394 -51.60 -12.09 -6.94
C GLU A 394 -52.06 -13.19 -7.91
N CYS A 395 -51.12 -13.90 -8.56
CA CYS A 395 -51.45 -15.01 -9.46
C CYS A 395 -51.83 -16.31 -8.72
N GLN A 396 -53.14 -16.53 -8.54
CA GLN A 396 -53.70 -17.74 -7.91
C GLN A 396 -53.94 -18.93 -8.87
N GLU A 397 -54.03 -18.72 -10.19
CA GLU A 397 -54.33 -19.78 -11.17
C GLU A 397 -53.10 -20.41 -11.85
N ALA A 398 -53.25 -21.67 -12.28
CA ALA A 398 -52.20 -22.50 -12.89
C ALA A 398 -51.72 -22.04 -14.28
N GLN A 399 -52.37 -21.04 -14.89
CA GLN A 399 -52.07 -20.52 -16.24
C GLN A 399 -51.29 -19.19 -16.25
N CYS A 400 -50.94 -18.64 -15.10
CA CYS A 400 -50.17 -17.40 -15.04
C CYS A 400 -48.65 -17.66 -15.15
N THR A 401 -48.02 -17.14 -16.21
CA THR A 401 -46.56 -17.17 -16.39
C THR A 401 -45.89 -16.26 -15.35
N ARG A 402 -45.18 -16.85 -14.38
CA ARG A 402 -44.37 -16.10 -13.43
C ARG A 402 -43.16 -15.51 -14.13
N GLU A 403 -43.06 -14.18 -14.16
CA GLU A 403 -41.97 -13.45 -14.78
C GLU A 403 -40.78 -13.29 -13.81
N MET A 404 -39.59 -13.76 -14.20
CA MET A 404 -38.35 -13.56 -13.43
C MET A 404 -37.85 -12.12 -13.54
N SER A 405 -37.15 -11.59 -12.52
CA SER A 405 -36.56 -10.24 -12.57
C SER A 405 -35.61 -10.05 -13.75
N TYR A 406 -34.84 -11.09 -14.05
CA TYR A 406 -34.04 -11.21 -15.27
C TYR A 406 -34.30 -12.59 -15.89
N GLU A 407 -34.57 -12.64 -17.20
CA GLU A 407 -34.88 -13.89 -17.93
C GLU A 407 -33.62 -14.73 -18.18
N ILE A 408 -32.84 -15.05 -17.15
CA ILE A 408 -31.63 -15.87 -17.32
C ILE A 408 -32.05 -17.35 -17.41
N TRP A 409 -31.44 -18.11 -18.33
CA TRP A 409 -31.70 -19.54 -18.42
C TRP A 409 -31.17 -20.25 -17.17
N PHE A 410 -32.02 -21.06 -16.54
CA PHE A 410 -31.64 -21.92 -15.42
C PHE A 410 -31.79 -23.39 -15.83
N PRO A 411 -30.93 -24.30 -15.33
CA PRO A 411 -31.06 -25.73 -15.56
C PRO A 411 -32.37 -26.32 -15.01
N THR A 412 -33.04 -25.60 -14.11
CA THR A 412 -34.30 -25.98 -13.47
C THR A 412 -35.45 -25.14 -14.00
N ASP A 413 -36.66 -25.71 -14.02
CA ASP A 413 -37.87 -24.97 -14.42
C ASP A 413 -38.12 -23.80 -13.46
N SER A 414 -37.91 -22.60 -14.00
CA SER A 414 -37.94 -21.34 -13.30
C SER A 414 -39.36 -20.91 -12.90
N HIS A 415 -40.39 -21.51 -13.50
CA HIS A 415 -41.79 -21.14 -13.27
C HIS A 415 -42.43 -21.93 -12.12
N LEU A 416 -41.79 -23.00 -11.62
CA LEU A 416 -42.27 -23.78 -10.47
C LEU A 416 -42.22 -22.97 -9.17
N LYS A 417 -43.27 -23.05 -8.34
CA LYS A 417 -43.41 -22.24 -7.09
C LYS A 417 -42.15 -22.20 -6.21
N PRO A 418 -41.59 -23.33 -5.74
CA PRO A 418 -40.44 -23.29 -4.82
C PRO A 418 -39.16 -22.80 -5.50
N THR A 419 -38.92 -23.22 -6.74
CA THR A 419 -37.75 -22.83 -7.54
C THR A 419 -37.78 -21.33 -7.85
N TYR A 420 -38.96 -20.79 -8.17
CA TYR A 420 -39.18 -19.37 -8.47
C TYR A 420 -38.74 -18.47 -7.32
N TYR A 421 -39.19 -18.75 -6.09
CA TYR A 421 -38.83 -17.94 -4.92
C TYR A 421 -37.34 -18.00 -4.57
N ILE A 422 -36.69 -19.15 -4.76
CA ILE A 422 -35.24 -19.29 -4.55
C ILE A 422 -34.47 -18.47 -5.58
N LEU A 423 -34.85 -18.59 -6.86
CA LEU A 423 -34.17 -17.90 -7.95
C LEU A 423 -34.36 -16.38 -7.89
N ILE A 424 -35.56 -15.90 -7.54
CA ILE A 424 -35.80 -14.45 -7.42
C ILE A 424 -35.06 -13.85 -6.21
N LEU A 425 -34.99 -14.56 -5.08
CA LEU A 425 -34.18 -14.14 -3.93
C LEU A 425 -32.68 -14.11 -4.27
N TRP A 426 -32.19 -15.12 -4.99
CA TRP A 426 -30.82 -15.15 -5.47
C TRP A 426 -30.53 -13.97 -6.41
N GLN A 427 -31.39 -13.72 -7.40
CA GLN A 427 -31.22 -12.58 -8.32
C GLN A 427 -31.24 -11.23 -7.58
N MET A 428 -32.10 -11.06 -6.57
CA MET A 428 -32.13 -9.86 -5.73
C MET A 428 -30.84 -9.68 -4.92
N LEU A 429 -30.35 -10.73 -4.27
CA LEU A 429 -29.14 -10.68 -3.46
C LEU A 429 -27.92 -10.39 -4.34
N SER A 430 -27.81 -11.03 -5.51
CA SER A 430 -26.76 -10.75 -6.47
C SER A 430 -26.82 -9.30 -6.96
N ALA A 431 -27.98 -8.81 -7.38
CA ALA A 431 -28.14 -7.42 -7.81
C ALA A 431 -27.77 -6.41 -6.72
N LEU A 432 -28.12 -6.70 -5.46
CA LEU A 432 -27.74 -5.90 -4.30
C LEU A 432 -26.22 -5.82 -4.14
N VAL A 433 -25.54 -6.98 -4.10
CA VAL A 433 -24.09 -7.06 -3.90
C VAL A 433 -23.34 -6.38 -5.03
N PHE A 434 -23.69 -6.64 -6.29
CA PHE A 434 -23.04 -6.00 -7.45
C PHE A 434 -23.25 -4.49 -7.45
N THR A 435 -24.47 -4.02 -7.17
CA THR A 435 -24.74 -2.59 -7.09
C THR A 435 -23.93 -1.96 -5.97
N ALA A 436 -23.85 -2.59 -4.79
CA ALA A 436 -23.08 -2.10 -3.66
C ALA A 436 -21.57 -2.00 -3.94
N ILE A 437 -20.97 -3.02 -4.58
CA ILE A 437 -19.56 -3.01 -4.99
C ILE A 437 -19.31 -1.87 -5.97
N SER A 438 -20.13 -1.80 -7.03
CA SER A 438 -20.02 -0.79 -8.09
C SER A 438 -20.10 0.63 -7.50
N CYS A 439 -21.11 0.88 -6.69
CA CYS A 439 -21.33 2.10 -5.93
C CYS A 439 -20.17 2.47 -4.99
N SER A 440 -19.56 1.49 -4.33
CA SER A 440 -18.42 1.71 -3.44
C SER A 440 -17.16 2.14 -4.22
N CYS A 441 -16.92 1.55 -5.39
CA CYS A 441 -15.84 1.97 -6.28
C CYS A 441 -16.00 3.42 -6.75
N ASP A 442 -17.22 3.81 -7.11
CA ASP A 442 -17.54 5.20 -7.50
C ASP A 442 -17.34 6.16 -6.32
N ALA A 443 -17.86 5.81 -5.13
CA ALA A 443 -17.70 6.59 -3.91
C ALA A 443 -16.23 6.85 -3.57
N PHE A 444 -15.37 5.85 -3.75
CA PHE A 444 -13.93 5.98 -3.55
C PHE A 444 -13.31 6.98 -4.54
N CYS A 445 -13.64 6.87 -5.84
CA CYS A 445 -13.14 7.80 -6.86
C CYS A 445 -13.56 9.25 -6.57
N PHE A 446 -14.83 9.48 -6.24
CA PHE A 446 -15.34 10.81 -5.88
C PHE A 446 -14.60 11.39 -4.67
N SER A 447 -14.36 10.57 -3.66
CA SER A 447 -13.73 11.01 -2.41
C SER A 447 -12.31 11.53 -2.66
N LEU A 448 -11.55 10.88 -3.54
CA LEU A 448 -10.19 11.33 -3.90
C LEU A 448 -10.20 12.65 -4.68
N VAL A 449 -11.09 12.79 -5.67
CA VAL A 449 -11.22 14.05 -6.44
C VAL A 449 -11.66 15.20 -5.53
N VAL A 450 -12.61 14.94 -4.62
CA VAL A 450 -13.05 15.93 -3.63
C VAL A 450 -11.91 16.29 -2.68
N ALA A 451 -11.14 15.31 -2.20
CA ALA A 451 -9.99 15.56 -1.33
C ALA A 451 -8.93 16.44 -2.02
N ALA A 452 -8.64 16.19 -3.31
CA ALA A 452 -7.78 17.06 -4.11
C ALA A 452 -8.34 18.48 -4.19
N SER A 453 -9.64 18.63 -4.43
CA SER A 453 -10.31 19.93 -4.49
C SER A 453 -10.20 20.70 -3.16
N GLU A 454 -10.40 20.04 -2.01
CA GLU A 454 -10.29 20.68 -0.69
C GLU A 454 -8.85 21.07 -0.37
N ARG A 455 -7.85 20.32 -0.85
CA ARG A 455 -6.44 20.73 -0.76
C ARG A 455 -6.14 21.98 -1.58
N ALA A 456 -6.71 22.11 -2.79
CA ALA A 456 -6.59 23.33 -3.59
C ALA A 456 -7.18 24.56 -2.88
N ASP A 457 -8.37 24.41 -2.28
CA ASP A 457 -9.03 25.48 -1.51
C ASP A 457 -8.19 25.88 -0.27
N PHE A 458 -7.64 24.91 0.46
CA PHE A 458 -6.74 25.17 1.57
C PHE A 458 -5.48 25.95 1.15
N LEU A 459 -4.86 25.56 0.03
CA LEU A 459 -3.72 26.28 -0.54
C LEU A 459 -4.09 27.71 -0.93
N ALA A 460 -5.30 27.89 -1.47
CA ALA A 460 -5.81 29.19 -1.91
C ALA A 460 -6.05 30.13 -0.71
N GLN A 461 -6.55 29.60 0.40
CA GLN A 461 -6.79 30.37 1.63
C GLN A 461 -5.50 30.74 2.37
N THR A 462 -4.50 29.87 2.32
CA THR A 462 -3.20 30.09 2.98
C THR A 462 -2.20 30.86 2.13
N ALA A 463 -2.42 30.99 0.82
CA ALA A 463 -1.55 31.70 -0.10
C ALA A 463 -1.22 33.14 0.34
N PRO A 464 -2.19 34.01 0.71
CA PRO A 464 -1.89 35.39 1.11
C PRO A 464 -0.96 35.50 2.32
N MET A 465 -1.04 34.56 3.26
CA MET A 465 -0.20 34.52 4.47
C MET A 465 1.19 33.96 4.15
N ALA A 466 1.27 32.93 3.31
CA ALA A 466 2.53 32.29 2.94
C ALA A 466 3.39 33.14 2.00
N LEU A 467 2.77 34.05 1.24
CA LEU A 467 3.42 34.88 0.23
C LEU A 467 3.85 36.27 0.76
N VAL A 468 3.69 36.54 2.07
CA VAL A 468 4.19 37.77 2.70
C VAL A 468 5.72 37.73 2.78
N PRO A 469 6.44 38.73 2.23
CA PRO A 469 7.90 38.79 2.35
C PRO A 469 8.32 38.96 3.81
N GLY A 470 9.25 38.12 4.28
CA GLY A 470 9.86 38.27 5.61
C GLY A 470 10.66 39.57 5.74
N THR A 471 10.95 39.98 6.97
CA THR A 471 11.86 41.11 7.24
C THR A 471 13.21 40.84 6.55
N ARG A 472 13.64 41.75 5.66
CA ARG A 472 14.85 41.66 4.81
C ARG A 472 14.79 40.70 3.60
N GLY A 473 13.62 40.38 3.07
CA GLY A 473 13.51 39.70 1.77
C GLY A 473 13.98 38.23 1.76
N GLN A 474 14.09 37.61 2.92
CA GLN A 474 14.34 36.16 3.02
C GLN A 474 13.06 35.37 2.75
N ILE A 475 13.22 34.17 2.19
CA ILE A 475 12.14 33.18 2.06
C ILE A 475 11.73 32.78 3.47
N THR A 476 10.49 33.09 3.86
CA THR A 476 9.92 32.62 5.11
C THR A 476 9.84 31.09 5.11
N PRO A 477 10.13 30.41 6.23
CA PRO A 477 9.95 28.96 6.34
C PRO A 477 8.53 28.52 5.98
N ILE A 478 7.54 29.40 6.21
CA ILE A 478 6.14 29.28 5.79
C ILE A 478 6.00 29.09 4.27
N PHE A 479 6.70 29.90 3.47
CA PHE A 479 6.65 29.79 2.00
C PHE A 479 7.26 28.47 1.51
N LYS A 480 8.36 28.01 2.13
CA LYS A 480 8.98 26.72 1.81
C LYS A 480 8.04 25.55 2.09
N THR A 481 7.32 25.59 3.21
CA THR A 481 6.30 24.58 3.54
C THR A 481 5.11 24.65 2.59
N TRP A 482 4.62 25.85 2.26
CA TRP A 482 3.53 26.05 1.31
C TRP A 482 3.87 25.48 -0.09
N ILE A 483 5.10 25.70 -0.58
CA ILE A 483 5.56 25.11 -1.85
C ILE A 483 5.51 23.58 -1.81
N LYS A 484 5.96 22.95 -0.71
CA LYS A 484 5.89 21.49 -0.55
C LYS A 484 4.44 20.99 -0.62
N HIS A 485 3.52 21.68 0.04
CA HIS A 485 2.09 21.35 -0.04
C HIS A 485 1.53 21.49 -1.46
N HIS A 486 1.92 22.54 -2.18
CA HIS A 486 1.49 22.74 -3.57
C HIS A 486 2.05 21.65 -4.50
N GLN A 487 3.31 21.26 -4.34
CA GLN A 487 3.91 20.14 -5.10
C GLN A 487 3.22 18.81 -4.80
N CYS A 488 2.89 18.54 -3.54
CA CYS A 488 2.14 17.35 -3.14
C CYS A 488 0.73 17.34 -3.76
N TYR A 489 0.04 18.48 -3.79
CA TYR A 489 -1.24 18.63 -4.47
C TYR A 489 -1.15 18.29 -5.96
N LEU A 490 -0.17 18.86 -6.67
CA LEU A 490 0.03 18.58 -8.10
C LEU A 490 0.33 17.10 -8.35
N LYS A 491 1.18 16.49 -7.53
CA LYS A 491 1.47 15.05 -7.61
C LYS A 491 0.20 14.22 -7.40
N ALA A 492 -0.66 14.60 -6.46
CA ALA A 492 -1.90 13.90 -6.17
C ALA A 492 -2.88 13.96 -7.37
N VAL A 493 -3.03 15.12 -8.02
CA VAL A 493 -3.90 15.25 -9.20
C VAL A 493 -3.36 14.44 -10.39
N ALA A 494 -2.05 14.49 -10.63
CA ALA A 494 -1.42 13.70 -11.69
C ALA A 494 -1.61 12.20 -11.47
N GLU A 495 -1.39 11.72 -10.24
CA GLU A 495 -1.55 10.31 -9.88
C GLU A 495 -3.03 9.85 -9.93
N ILE A 496 -3.99 10.74 -9.61
CA ILE A 496 -5.42 10.49 -9.83
C ILE A 496 -5.70 10.22 -11.31
N ASN A 497 -5.17 11.06 -12.21
CA ASN A 497 -5.39 10.89 -13.65
C ASN A 497 -4.71 9.64 -14.19
N GLU A 498 -3.48 9.36 -13.77
CA GLU A 498 -2.73 8.18 -14.21
C GLU A 498 -3.37 6.88 -13.71
N THR A 499 -3.77 6.85 -12.44
CA THR A 499 -4.29 5.64 -11.81
C THR A 499 -5.76 5.44 -12.16
N LEU A 500 -6.63 6.44 -11.92
CA LEU A 500 -8.08 6.30 -12.07
C LEU A 500 -8.57 6.60 -13.50
N GLY A 501 -7.74 7.19 -14.37
CA GLY A 501 -8.16 7.63 -15.70
C GLY A 501 -8.83 6.53 -16.54
N SER A 502 -8.24 5.33 -16.59
CA SER A 502 -8.86 4.20 -17.32
C SER A 502 -10.19 3.75 -16.73
N LEU A 503 -10.33 3.81 -15.41
CA LEU A 503 -11.53 3.40 -14.70
C LEU A 503 -12.69 4.38 -14.96
N ILE A 504 -12.41 5.68 -14.87
CA ILE A 504 -13.38 6.74 -15.10
C ILE A 504 -13.79 6.75 -16.58
N PHE A 505 -12.83 6.58 -17.50
CA PHE A 505 -13.10 6.51 -18.95
C PHE A 505 -14.06 5.37 -19.29
N LEU A 506 -13.75 4.14 -18.86
CA LEU A 506 -14.59 2.99 -19.13
C LEU A 506 -15.96 3.15 -18.48
N THR A 507 -16.02 3.64 -17.23
CA THR A 507 -17.29 3.91 -16.54
C THR A 507 -18.17 4.86 -17.34
N HIS A 508 -17.66 6.02 -17.77
CA HIS A 508 -18.43 7.00 -18.53
C HIS A 508 -18.82 6.50 -19.93
N GLY A 509 -17.91 5.82 -20.62
CA GLY A 509 -18.18 5.28 -21.94
C GLY A 509 -19.35 4.29 -21.90
N PHE A 510 -19.35 3.37 -20.95
CA PHE A 510 -20.42 2.39 -20.84
C PHE A 510 -21.74 2.96 -20.34
N THR A 511 -21.72 3.89 -19.37
CA THR A 511 -22.96 4.53 -18.91
C THR A 511 -23.60 5.37 -20.02
N GLY A 512 -22.79 6.05 -20.83
CA GLY A 512 -23.26 6.77 -22.03
C GLY A 512 -23.92 5.85 -23.05
N VAL A 513 -23.26 4.73 -23.42
CA VAL A 513 -23.83 3.73 -24.33
C VAL A 513 -25.12 3.14 -23.77
N SER A 514 -25.16 2.88 -22.47
CA SER A 514 -26.34 2.34 -21.79
C SER A 514 -27.53 3.29 -21.85
N ILE A 515 -27.31 4.59 -21.63
CA ILE A 515 -28.36 5.62 -21.74
C ILE A 515 -28.97 5.64 -23.15
N LEU A 516 -28.13 5.60 -24.19
CA LEU A 516 -28.60 5.58 -25.59
C LEU A 516 -29.39 4.32 -25.91
N ALA A 517 -28.95 3.15 -25.43
CA ALA A 517 -29.68 1.89 -25.57
C ALA A 517 -31.06 1.95 -24.89
N TYR A 518 -31.15 2.55 -23.69
CA TYR A 518 -32.41 2.74 -22.98
C TYR A 518 -33.36 3.72 -23.68
N CYS A 519 -32.82 4.80 -24.27
CA CYS A 519 -33.61 5.73 -25.08
C CYS A 519 -34.25 5.00 -26.27
N TYR A 520 -33.50 4.15 -26.96
CA TYR A 520 -34.01 3.34 -28.06
C TYR A 520 -35.09 2.34 -27.61
N PHE A 521 -34.86 1.65 -26.49
CA PHE A 521 -35.82 0.70 -25.93
C PHE A 521 -37.14 1.37 -25.55
N PHE A 522 -37.06 2.49 -24.83
CA PHE A 522 -38.23 3.25 -24.39
C PHE A 522 -39.09 3.70 -25.59
N MET A 523 -38.44 4.15 -26.66
CA MET A 523 -39.13 4.56 -27.89
C MET A 523 -39.74 3.38 -28.65
N SER A 524 -39.06 2.24 -28.69
CA SER A 524 -39.52 1.07 -29.43
C SER A 524 -40.78 0.41 -28.83
N TYR A 525 -41.02 0.59 -27.53
CA TYR A 525 -42.11 -0.09 -26.80
C TYR A 525 -42.79 0.80 -25.74
N PRO A 526 -43.48 1.89 -26.12
CA PRO A 526 -43.99 2.90 -25.17
C PRO A 526 -45.07 2.39 -24.19
N ASP A 527 -45.83 1.36 -24.56
CA ASP A 527 -46.91 0.80 -23.73
C ASP A 527 -46.45 -0.32 -22.77
N ASN A 528 -45.15 -0.59 -22.68
CA ASN A 528 -44.64 -1.69 -21.86
C ASN A 528 -44.60 -1.32 -20.37
N PRO A 529 -45.18 -2.14 -19.44
CA PRO A 529 -45.11 -1.90 -18.00
C PRO A 529 -43.68 -1.84 -17.43
N ILE A 530 -42.68 -2.33 -18.18
CA ILE A 530 -41.24 -2.27 -17.85
C ILE A 530 -40.64 -0.86 -18.07
N ASN A 531 -41.37 0.05 -18.73
CA ASN A 531 -40.89 1.41 -19.02
C ASN A 531 -40.65 2.25 -17.76
N SER A 532 -41.41 2.03 -16.69
CA SER A 532 -41.17 2.71 -15.40
C SER A 532 -39.79 2.36 -14.83
N VAL A 533 -39.42 1.09 -14.84
CA VAL A 533 -38.10 0.60 -14.41
C VAL A 533 -37.00 1.17 -15.31
N THR A 534 -37.23 1.17 -16.62
CA THR A 534 -36.32 1.71 -17.65
C THR A 534 -35.99 3.19 -17.39
N VAL A 535 -37.02 4.01 -17.15
CA VAL A 535 -36.86 5.44 -16.85
C VAL A 535 -36.08 5.64 -15.53
N MET A 536 -36.39 4.85 -14.49
CA MET A 536 -35.69 4.95 -13.21
C MET A 536 -34.21 4.54 -13.31
N THR A 537 -33.89 3.49 -14.07
CA THR A 537 -32.51 3.06 -14.32
C THR A 537 -31.73 4.09 -15.13
N MET A 538 -32.35 4.68 -16.16
CA MET A 538 -31.75 5.78 -16.94
C MET A 538 -31.45 7.01 -16.05
N ALA A 539 -32.37 7.35 -15.15
CA ALA A 539 -32.15 8.41 -14.16
C ALA A 539 -30.96 8.08 -13.24
N GLY A 540 -30.80 6.82 -12.82
CA GLY A 540 -29.65 6.36 -12.03
C GLY A 540 -28.31 6.62 -12.72
N PHE A 541 -28.18 6.28 -14.01
CA PHE A 541 -26.95 6.55 -14.76
C PHE A 541 -26.68 8.04 -14.96
N LEU A 542 -27.73 8.84 -15.18
CA LEU A 542 -27.59 10.29 -15.25
C LEU A 542 -27.08 10.87 -13.92
N VAL A 543 -27.59 10.38 -12.79
CA VAL A 543 -27.08 10.78 -11.47
C VAL A 543 -25.62 10.36 -11.29
N GLN A 544 -25.24 9.16 -11.73
CA GLN A 544 -23.84 8.72 -11.66
C GLN A 544 -22.89 9.67 -12.41
N ILE A 545 -23.21 9.98 -13.66
CA ILE A 545 -22.40 10.88 -14.51
C ILE A 545 -22.41 12.30 -13.94
N PHE A 546 -23.56 12.76 -13.43
CA PHE A 546 -23.68 14.05 -12.76
C PHE A 546 -22.73 14.15 -11.57
N VAL A 547 -22.63 13.12 -10.73
CA VAL A 547 -21.73 13.15 -9.56
C VAL A 547 -20.27 13.21 -10.00
N TYR A 548 -19.84 12.41 -11.00
CA TYR A 548 -18.49 12.49 -11.57
C TYR A 548 -18.18 13.90 -12.11
N SER A 549 -19.10 14.44 -12.90
CA SER A 549 -18.99 15.75 -13.53
C SER A 549 -18.98 16.87 -12.50
N SER A 550 -19.75 16.74 -11.41
CA SER A 550 -19.80 17.68 -10.29
C SER A 550 -18.50 17.71 -9.51
N CYS A 551 -17.98 16.54 -9.15
CA CYS A 551 -16.71 16.43 -8.43
C CYS A 551 -15.55 16.99 -9.26
N GLY A 552 -15.50 16.68 -10.56
CA GLY A 552 -14.47 17.20 -11.44
C GLY A 552 -14.58 18.70 -11.70
N GLN A 553 -15.80 19.25 -11.89
CA GLN A 553 -16.02 20.70 -11.98
C GLN A 553 -15.53 21.42 -10.72
N ARG A 554 -15.80 20.85 -9.55
CA ARG A 554 -15.36 21.44 -8.28
C ARG A 554 -13.84 21.48 -8.13
N LEU A 555 -13.12 20.52 -8.70
CA LEU A 555 -11.65 20.55 -8.75
C LEU A 555 -11.17 21.70 -9.65
N ILE A 556 -11.78 21.84 -10.83
CA ILE A 556 -11.50 22.92 -11.79
C ILE A 556 -11.69 24.28 -11.12
N ASP A 557 -12.88 24.57 -10.61
CA ASP A 557 -13.23 25.88 -10.00
C ASP A 557 -12.28 26.26 -8.86
N LYS A 558 -11.90 25.28 -8.02
CA LYS A 558 -11.03 25.52 -6.88
C LYS A 558 -9.57 25.68 -7.30
N SER A 559 -9.12 25.00 -8.35
CA SER A 559 -7.78 25.20 -8.92
C SER A 559 -7.65 26.58 -9.58
N GLU A 560 -8.69 27.07 -10.25
CA GLU A 560 -8.75 28.43 -10.78
C GLU A 560 -8.72 29.47 -9.67
N ASN A 561 -9.51 29.26 -8.61
CA ASN A 561 -9.51 30.13 -7.43
C ASN A 561 -8.11 30.18 -6.78
N LEU A 562 -7.43 29.03 -6.64
CA LEU A 562 -6.04 28.97 -6.18
C LEU A 562 -5.11 29.84 -7.03
N ALA A 563 -5.17 29.69 -8.36
CA ALA A 563 -4.36 30.48 -9.28
C ALA A 563 -4.62 32.00 -9.12
N SER A 564 -5.90 32.40 -9.07
CA SER A 564 -6.30 33.80 -8.91
C SER A 564 -5.83 34.41 -7.57
N ARG A 565 -5.92 33.65 -6.47
CA ARG A 565 -5.51 34.11 -5.14
C ARG A 565 -3.99 34.22 -5.01
N VAL A 566 -3.25 33.29 -5.59
CA VAL A 566 -1.78 33.37 -5.64
C VAL A 566 -1.36 34.57 -6.50
N LEU A 567 -2.02 34.83 -7.63
CA LEU A 567 -1.74 36.00 -8.45
C LEU A 567 -1.99 37.31 -7.70
N ASN A 568 -3.10 37.43 -6.99
CA ASN A 568 -3.41 38.62 -6.18
C ASN A 568 -2.41 38.79 -5.02
N ALA A 569 -2.09 37.72 -4.29
CA ALA A 569 -1.13 37.76 -3.19
C ALA A 569 0.27 38.17 -3.67
N THR A 570 0.69 37.69 -4.85
CA THR A 570 1.99 38.05 -5.44
C THR A 570 2.05 39.48 -5.96
N GLN A 571 0.94 40.03 -6.47
CA GLN A 571 0.83 41.45 -6.83
C GLN A 571 1.00 42.35 -5.60
N VAL A 572 0.39 41.99 -4.46
CA VAL A 572 0.57 42.68 -3.18
C VAL A 572 2.02 42.57 -2.68
N ALA A 573 2.63 41.40 -2.81
CA ALA A 573 4.03 41.17 -2.39
C ALA A 573 5.08 41.87 -3.26
N ARG A 574 4.79 42.18 -4.54
CA ARG A 574 5.70 42.90 -5.46
C ARG A 574 6.12 44.28 -4.94
N GLY A 575 5.34 44.91 -4.08
CA GLY A 575 5.71 46.17 -3.43
C GLY A 575 6.87 46.07 -2.43
N GLY A 576 7.14 44.88 -1.89
CA GLY A 576 8.16 44.65 -0.84
C GLY A 576 9.37 43.79 -1.25
N LEU A 577 9.39 43.25 -2.47
CA LEU A 577 10.42 42.31 -2.96
C LEU A 577 11.52 43.02 -3.78
N GLN A 578 12.27 43.93 -3.17
CA GLN A 578 13.58 44.39 -3.64
C GLN A 578 14.67 43.70 -2.81
N GLY A 579 15.30 42.62 -3.31
CA GLY A 579 16.57 42.15 -2.73
C GLY A 579 16.96 40.67 -2.73
N SER A 580 16.11 39.71 -3.14
CA SER A 580 16.45 38.27 -3.02
C SER A 580 16.14 37.48 -4.29
N GLY A 581 17.19 36.98 -4.96
CA GLY A 581 17.11 36.26 -6.24
C GLY A 581 16.47 34.86 -6.14
N GLY A 582 16.69 34.14 -5.04
CA GLY A 582 16.14 32.79 -4.84
C GLY A 582 14.63 32.76 -4.60
N ALA A 583 14.12 33.70 -3.80
CA ALA A 583 12.68 33.84 -3.54
C ALA A 583 11.92 34.20 -4.82
N ARG A 584 12.49 35.11 -5.62
CA ARG A 584 11.95 35.49 -6.92
C ARG A 584 11.88 34.32 -7.89
N ALA A 585 12.90 33.46 -7.95
CA ALA A 585 12.89 32.31 -8.86
C ALA A 585 11.79 31.29 -8.52
N SER A 586 11.64 30.90 -7.25
CA SER A 586 10.57 29.98 -6.83
C SER A 586 9.18 30.59 -6.97
N LEU A 587 9.03 31.88 -6.65
CA LEU A 587 7.79 32.63 -6.88
C LEU A 587 7.46 32.73 -8.38
N LEU A 588 8.47 32.96 -9.22
CA LEU A 588 8.31 33.03 -10.67
C LEU A 588 7.88 31.67 -11.23
N VAL A 589 8.43 30.55 -10.75
CA VAL A 589 8.01 29.20 -11.15
C VAL A 589 6.54 28.94 -10.78
N VAL A 590 6.14 29.27 -9.55
CA VAL A 590 4.75 29.15 -9.09
C VAL A 590 3.83 30.05 -9.91
N ILE A 591 4.21 31.31 -10.15
CA ILE A 591 3.46 32.25 -10.98
C ILE A 591 3.40 31.77 -12.43
N THR A 592 4.47 31.25 -13.04
CA THR A 592 4.45 30.76 -14.42
C THR A 592 3.55 29.54 -14.57
N ARG A 593 3.53 28.64 -13.57
CA ARG A 593 2.66 27.46 -13.56
C ARG A 593 1.19 27.79 -13.25
N LEU A 594 0.93 28.84 -12.47
CA LEU A 594 -0.42 29.32 -12.13
C LEU A 594 -0.85 30.54 -12.96
N SER A 595 -0.07 30.94 -13.96
CA SER A 595 -0.38 32.11 -14.79
C SER A 595 -1.59 31.82 -15.66
N ALA A 596 -2.28 32.89 -16.05
CA ALA A 596 -3.57 32.88 -16.76
C ALA A 596 -3.61 32.13 -18.12
N GLY A 597 -2.56 31.40 -18.50
CA GLY A 597 -2.51 30.53 -19.68
C GLY A 597 -2.30 29.03 -19.38
N ALA A 598 -2.09 28.61 -18.13
CA ALA A 598 -2.04 27.20 -17.76
C ALA A 598 -3.47 26.66 -17.54
N PRO A 599 -3.85 25.50 -18.12
CA PRO A 599 -5.17 24.94 -17.89
C PRO A 599 -5.35 24.62 -16.40
N PRO A 600 -6.56 24.84 -15.85
CA PRO A 600 -6.87 24.47 -14.47
C PRO A 600 -6.63 22.97 -14.25
N GLU A 601 -6.34 22.59 -13.02
CA GLU A 601 -6.16 21.18 -12.67
C GLU A 601 -7.51 20.46 -12.83
N HIS A 602 -7.50 19.39 -13.63
CA HIS A 602 -8.72 18.71 -14.03
C HIS A 602 -8.50 17.20 -14.07
N VAL A 603 -9.63 16.47 -13.98
CA VAL A 603 -9.62 15.03 -14.19
C VAL A 603 -9.84 14.75 -15.67
N GLU A 604 -8.84 14.16 -16.32
CA GLU A 604 -8.85 13.84 -17.74
C GLU A 604 -8.69 12.33 -17.97
N PRO A 605 -9.80 11.58 -18.09
CA PRO A 605 -9.73 10.15 -18.32
C PRO A 605 -9.08 9.83 -19.67
N LEU A 606 -7.85 9.32 -19.65
CA LEU A 606 -7.06 8.91 -20.81
C LEU A 606 -6.88 10.01 -21.89
N GLY A 607 -7.07 11.29 -21.55
CA GLY A 607 -6.94 12.40 -22.51
C GLY A 607 -8.11 12.58 -23.49
N PHE A 608 -9.25 11.91 -23.27
CA PHE A 608 -10.39 11.97 -24.21
C PHE A 608 -11.39 13.08 -23.90
N PHE A 609 -11.64 13.33 -22.61
CA PHE A 609 -12.60 14.33 -22.18
C PHE A 609 -12.26 14.84 -20.78
N THR A 610 -12.72 16.04 -20.47
CA THR A 610 -12.63 16.61 -19.13
C THR A 610 -13.87 16.25 -18.33
N SER A 611 -13.70 15.67 -17.13
CA SER A 611 -14.82 15.37 -16.22
C SER A 611 -15.40 16.68 -15.66
N SER A 612 -16.29 17.33 -16.42
CA SER A 612 -16.83 18.66 -16.16
C SER A 612 -18.35 18.69 -16.29
N MET A 613 -19.00 19.72 -15.75
CA MET A 613 -20.44 19.89 -15.93
C MET A 613 -20.84 20.08 -17.40
N GLU A 614 -19.93 20.59 -18.23
CA GLU A 614 -20.16 20.69 -19.67
C GLU A 614 -20.33 19.32 -20.33
N LEU A 615 -19.54 18.32 -19.92
CA LEU A 615 -19.69 16.94 -20.41
C LEU A 615 -21.07 16.39 -20.10
N PHE A 616 -21.57 16.60 -18.88
CA PHE A 616 -22.90 16.16 -18.46
C PHE A 616 -24.01 16.82 -19.30
N VAL A 617 -23.93 18.14 -19.51
CA VAL A 617 -24.89 18.87 -20.35
C VAL A 617 -24.85 18.38 -21.79
N ARG A 618 -23.66 18.15 -22.36
CA ARG A 618 -23.51 17.58 -23.72
C ARG A 618 -24.15 16.20 -23.81
N LEU A 619 -23.99 15.37 -22.78
CA LEU A 619 -24.56 14.02 -22.75
C LEU A 619 -26.09 14.04 -22.71
N ILE A 620 -26.69 14.89 -21.86
CA ILE A 620 -28.16 15.09 -21.83
C ILE A 620 -28.68 15.63 -23.16
N THR A 621 -27.97 16.60 -23.74
CA THR A 621 -28.38 17.20 -25.02
C THR A 621 -28.32 16.16 -26.14
N THR A 622 -27.27 15.35 -26.16
CA THR A 622 -27.10 14.28 -27.16
C THR A 622 -28.14 13.19 -27.00
N SER A 623 -28.44 12.75 -25.77
CA SER A 623 -29.49 11.77 -25.53
C SER A 623 -30.88 12.31 -25.88
N GLY A 624 -31.17 13.57 -25.54
CA GLY A 624 -32.40 14.26 -25.94
C GLY A 624 -32.55 14.37 -27.45
N LEU A 625 -31.49 14.78 -28.17
CA LEU A 625 -31.48 14.82 -29.64
C LEU A 625 -31.68 13.43 -30.24
N TYR A 626 -31.04 12.40 -29.67
CA TYR A 626 -31.21 11.02 -30.12
C TYR A 626 -32.65 10.55 -29.96
N ILE A 627 -33.31 10.83 -28.83
CA ILE A 627 -34.74 10.55 -28.63
C ILE A 627 -35.59 11.28 -29.68
N MET A 628 -35.32 12.57 -29.92
CA MET A 628 -36.07 13.36 -30.92
C MET A 628 -35.91 12.82 -32.34
N ILE A 629 -34.71 12.35 -32.71
CA ILE A 629 -34.47 11.71 -34.00
C ILE A 629 -35.23 10.39 -34.09
N LEU A 630 -35.18 9.55 -33.04
CA LEU A 630 -35.93 8.29 -33.02
C LEU A 630 -37.45 8.53 -33.11
N LEU A 631 -37.97 9.56 -32.45
CA LEU A 631 -39.36 10.00 -32.56
C LEU A 631 -39.76 10.39 -33.98
N GLN A 632 -38.83 10.91 -34.79
CA GLN A 632 -39.09 11.26 -36.19
C GLN A 632 -38.94 10.09 -37.16
N LEU A 633 -38.19 9.05 -36.76
CA LEU A 633 -37.96 7.85 -37.57
C LEU A 633 -39.04 6.78 -37.40
N GLN A 634 -39.82 6.85 -36.30
CA GLN A 634 -41.06 6.09 -36.09
C GLN A 634 -42.23 6.77 -36.78
#